data_AF-A0A2V9URR0-F1
#
_entry.id   AF-A0A2V9URR0-F1
#
_cell.length_a   1.000
_cell.length_b   1.000
_cell.length_c   1.000
_cell.angle_alpha   90.00
_cell.angle_beta   90.00
_cell.angle_gamma   90.00
#
_symmetry.space_group_name_H-M   'P 1'
#
loop_
_entity.id
_entity.type
_entity.pdbx_description
1 polymer ?
#
loop_
_entity_poly.entity_id
_entity_poly.type
_entity_poly.pdbx_seq_one_letter_code
_entity_poly.pdbx_strand_id
1 'polypeptide(L)' 'MNITLSVDKQLVARARKRADALGKSLNQLIRDYLQKLAGGDDAEQSIEEFRRLSGKGHSRGWRFNRNEIHERS' A
#
# COMPACT_ATOMS: atom_id res chain seq x y z
N MET A 1 16.43 11.88 1.26
CA MET A 1 17.65 11.80 0.43
C MET A 1 17.34 12.31 -0.97
N ASN A 2 18.25 13.06 -1.60
CA ASN A 2 18.08 13.55 -2.97
C ASN A 2 18.85 12.63 -3.93
N ILE A 3 18.25 12.31 -5.07
CA ILE A 3 18.80 11.41 -6.09
C ILE A 3 18.80 12.16 -7.42
N THR A 4 19.92 12.15 -8.13
CA THR A 4 20.03 12.70 -9.48
C THR A 4 19.93 11.55 -10.48
N LEU A 5 19.02 11.64 -11.43
CA LEU A 5 18.75 10.61 -12.44
C LEU A 5 19.10 11.15 -13.83
N SER A 6 19.97 10.46 -14.54
CA SER A 6 20.21 10.70 -15.96
C SER A 6 19.17 9.95 -16.78
N VAL A 7 18.28 10.67 -17.46
CA VAL A 7 17.17 10.12 -18.24
C VAL A 7 16.95 10.93 -19.51
N ASP A 8 16.45 10.27 -20.56
CA ASP A 8 16.12 10.92 -21.82
C ASP A 8 15.00 11.98 -21.65
N LYS A 9 15.11 13.09 -22.37
CA LYS A 9 14.16 14.22 -22.27
C LYS A 9 12.76 13.84 -22.73
N GLN A 10 12.62 13.01 -23.76
CA GLN A 10 11.29 12.57 -24.22
C GLN A 10 10.64 11.65 -23.19
N LEU A 11 11.45 10.80 -22.54
CA LEU A 11 10.96 9.96 -21.44
C LEU A 11 10.44 10.81 -20.27
N VAL A 12 11.16 11.86 -19.87
CA VAL A 12 10.72 12.79 -18.81
C VAL A 12 9.40 13.47 -19.18
N ALA A 13 9.24 13.92 -20.43
CA ALA A 13 8.01 14.55 -20.89
C ALA A 13 6.80 13.60 -20.79
N ARG A 14 6.96 12.34 -21.24
CA ARG A 14 5.91 11.32 -21.12
C ARG A 14 5.59 10.99 -19.66
N ALA A 15 6.60 10.89 -18.81
CA ALA A 15 6.43 10.60 -17.40
C ALA A 15 5.70 11.74 -16.66
N ARG A 16 6.01 13.01 -16.97
CA ARG A 16 5.26 14.17 -16.44
C ARG A 16 3.79 14.13 -16.82
N LYS A 17 3.48 13.90 -18.11
CA LYS A 17 2.08 13.80 -18.56
C LYS A 17 1.30 12.72 -17.83
N ARG A 18 1.93 11.57 -17.53
CA ARG A 18 1.32 10.51 -16.71
C ARG A 18 1.15 10.92 -15.26
N ALA A 19 2.13 11.59 -14.67
CA ALA A 19 2.07 12.06 -13.29
C ALA A 19 0.94 13.10 -13.13
N ASP A 20 0.81 14.04 -14.07
CA ASP A 20 -0.26 15.05 -14.09
C ASP A 20 -1.65 14.41 -14.19
N ALA A 21 -1.81 13.39 -15.03
CA ALA A 21 -3.06 12.63 -15.13
C ALA A 21 -3.44 11.90 -13.82
N LEU A 22 -2.46 11.63 -12.96
CA LEU A 22 -2.65 11.04 -11.63
C LEU A 22 -2.73 12.10 -10.51
N GLY A 23 -2.68 13.40 -10.86
CA GLY A 23 -2.65 14.50 -9.88
C GLY A 23 -1.37 14.53 -9.04
N LYS A 24 -0.26 13.97 -9.53
CA LYS A 24 1.01 13.84 -8.80
C LYS A 24 2.14 14.53 -9.55
N SER A 25 3.13 15.04 -8.81
CA SER A 25 4.39 15.46 -9.44
C SER A 25 5.22 14.25 -9.87
N LEU A 26 6.08 14.42 -10.88
CA LEU A 26 7.00 13.37 -11.33
C LEU A 26 7.88 12.86 -10.18
N ASN A 27 8.39 13.76 -9.33
CA ASN A 27 9.20 13.38 -8.17
C ASN A 27 8.40 12.56 -7.16
N GLN A 28 7.13 12.90 -6.93
CA GLN A 28 6.27 12.10 -6.06
C GLN A 28 6.05 10.69 -6.63
N LEU A 29 5.77 10.60 -7.93
CA LEU A 29 5.57 9.32 -8.62
C LEU A 29 6.83 8.43 -8.53
N ILE A 30 8.02 9.00 -8.73
CA ILE A 30 9.29 8.28 -8.57
C ILE A 30 9.46 7.78 -7.14
N ARG A 31 9.14 8.63 -6.15
CA ARG A 31 9.24 8.27 -4.73
C ARG A 31 8.31 7.10 -4.38
N ASP A 32 7.06 7.15 -4.83
CA ASP A 32 6.08 6.07 -4.64
C ASP A 32 6.55 4.77 -5.30
N TYR A 33 7.13 4.83 -6.51
CA TYR A 33 7.68 3.66 -7.19
C TYR A 33 8.86 3.06 -6.45
N LEU A 34 9.80 3.88 -5.98
CA LEU A 34 10.95 3.43 -5.19
C LEU A 34 10.50 2.82 -3.86
N GLN A 35 9.49 3.40 -3.22
CA GLN A 35 8.92 2.86 -1.99
C GLN A 35 8.28 1.50 -2.22
N LYS A 36 7.49 1.33 -3.30
CA LYS A 36 6.94 0.02 -3.68
C LYS A 36 8.03 -0.99 -4.00
N LEU A 37 9.05 -0.58 -4.76
CA LEU A 37 10.17 -1.46 -5.11
C LEU A 37 10.98 -1.87 -3.89
N ALA A 38 11.14 -0.98 -2.91
CA ALA A 38 11.85 -1.23 -1.66
C ALA A 38 11.01 -1.96 -0.61
N GLY A 39 9.80 -2.44 -0.94
CA GLY A 39 8.97 -3.23 -0.03
C GLY A 39 8.03 -2.42 0.86
N GLY A 40 7.59 -1.22 0.45
CA GLY A 40 6.52 -0.50 1.15
C GLY A 40 5.18 -1.25 1.18
N ASP A 41 4.98 -2.17 0.23
CA ASP A 41 3.98 -3.24 0.25
C ASP A 41 4.71 -4.58 0.43
N ASP A 42 5.39 -4.78 1.57
CA ASP A 42 6.05 -6.05 1.84
C ASP A 42 4.98 -7.12 2.12
N ALA A 43 4.68 -7.88 1.07
CA ALA A 43 3.77 -9.02 1.15
C ALA A 43 4.25 -10.03 2.20
N GLU A 44 5.56 -10.19 2.38
CA GLU A 44 6.11 -11.10 3.38
C GLU A 44 5.85 -10.57 4.79
N GLN A 45 6.07 -9.27 5.02
CA GLN A 45 5.70 -8.62 6.29
C GLN A 45 4.20 -8.74 6.61
N SER A 46 3.35 -8.57 5.59
CA SER A 46 1.90 -8.73 5.75
C SER A 46 1.52 -10.18 6.08
N ILE A 47 2.18 -11.15 5.44
CA ILE A 47 2.00 -12.58 5.71
C ILE A 47 2.49 -12.94 7.12
N GLU A 48 3.63 -12.39 7.56
CA GLU A 48 4.15 -12.58 8.91
C GLU A 48 3.20 -12.02 9.96
N GLU A 49 2.68 -10.82 9.75
CA GLU A 49 1.68 -10.23 10.64
C GLU A 49 0.40 -11.06 10.69
N PHE A 50 -0.11 -11.50 9.54
CA PHE A 50 -1.26 -12.39 9.47
C PHE A 50 -1.02 -13.70 10.24
N ARG A 51 0.14 -14.34 10.05
CA ARG A 51 0.53 -15.56 10.80
C ARG A 51 0.61 -15.29 12.30
N ARG A 52 1.14 -14.14 12.71
CA ARG A 52 1.27 -13.74 14.11
C ARG A 52 -0.10 -13.52 14.79
N LEU A 53 -1.09 -13.00 14.07
CA LEU A 53 -2.39 -12.62 14.64
C LEU A 53 -3.46 -13.71 14.49
N SER A 54 -3.38 -14.53 13.45
CA SER A 54 -4.37 -15.57 13.14
C SER A 54 -4.32 -16.75 14.11
N GLY A 55 -5.45 -17.47 14.22
CA GLY A 55 -5.54 -18.72 15.00
C GLY A 55 -5.57 -18.54 16.51
N LYS A 56 -5.49 -17.31 17.02
CA LYS A 56 -5.53 -16.99 18.46
C LYS A 56 -6.94 -16.83 19.03
N GLY A 57 -7.96 -16.82 18.18
CA GLY A 57 -9.35 -16.63 18.58
C GLY A 57 -9.99 -17.91 19.11
N HIS A 58 -10.86 -17.77 20.11
CA HIS A 58 -11.72 -18.84 20.59
C HIS A 58 -13.17 -18.35 20.66
N SER A 59 -14.03 -18.86 19.77
CA SER A 59 -15.43 -18.41 19.69
C SER A 59 -16.28 -18.84 20.87
N ARG A 60 -15.81 -19.77 21.72
CA ARG A 60 -16.58 -20.35 22.84
C ARG A 60 -17.99 -20.82 22.43
N GLY A 61 -18.12 -21.32 21.20
CA GLY A 61 -19.39 -21.77 20.63
C GLY A 61 -20.29 -20.65 20.11
N TRP A 62 -19.89 -19.37 20.24
CA TRP A 62 -20.60 -18.24 19.63
C TRP A 62 -20.60 -18.37 18.11
N ARG A 63 -21.77 -18.15 17.52
CA ARG A 63 -21.98 -18.11 16.08
C ARG A 63 -22.15 -16.66 15.65
N PHE A 64 -21.48 -16.29 14.57
CA PHE A 64 -21.54 -14.94 14.04
C PHE A 64 -22.99 -14.50 13.80
N ASN A 65 -23.38 -13.40 14.45
CA ASN A 65 -24.64 -12.72 14.23
C ASN A 65 -24.38 -11.27 13.85
N ARG A 66 -24.69 -10.92 12.61
CA ARG A 66 -24.45 -9.57 12.08
C ARG A 66 -25.27 -8.50 12.81
N ASN A 67 -26.46 -8.84 13.29
CA ASN A 67 -27.37 -7.87 13.91
C ASN A 67 -26.86 -7.45 15.30
N GLU A 68 -26.28 -8.38 16.06
CA GLU A 68 -25.65 -8.12 17.38
C GLU A 68 -24.48 -7.11 17.29
N ILE A 69 -23.75 -7.09 16.16
CA ILE A 69 -22.57 -6.23 15.98
C ILE A 69 -22.95 -4.75 15.82
N HIS A 70 -24.18 -4.47 15.39
CA HIS A 70 -24.67 -3.10 15.16
C HIS A 70 -25.67 -2.63 16.21
N GLU A 71 -25.99 -3.45 17.21
CA GLU A 71 -26.74 -3.02 18.37
C GLU A 71 -25.91 -2.02 19.18
N ARG A 72 -26.32 -0.76 19.14
CA ARG A 72 -25.77 0.28 20.00
C ARG A 72 -26.46 0.16 21.36
N SER A 73 -25.67 -0.08 22.41
CA SER A 73 -26.06 0.15 23.80
C SER A 73 -26.16 1.64 24.10
#